data_AF-A0A3S0ZAI0-F1
#
_entry.id   AF-A0A3S0ZAI0-F1
#
_cell.length_a   1.000
_cell.length_b   1.000
_cell.length_c   1.000
_cell.angle_alpha   90.00
_cell.angle_beta   90.00
_cell.angle_gamma   90.00
#
_symmetry.space_group_name_H-M   'P 1'
#
loop_
_entity.id
_entity.type
_entity.pdbx_description
1 polymer ?
#
loop_
_entity_poly.entity_id
_entity_poly.type
_entity_poly.pdbx_seq_one_letter_code
_entity_poly.pdbx_strand_id
1 'polypeptide(L)'
;LCVTLSKPTDVGLGITLREPIKVSLGVTLREPIKVSLGVTISEPTEVSLCVTLSEPTEVSLGVTLSEPTEVSLGVTLGETTEISLGVTLSKPTEVRLGVTLSELIKVSLGVTLSKPKEVRLGVTLSEPTEISLGVTLSEPTEVSLGVTLSEPT
;
A
#
# COMPACT_ATOMS: atom_id res chain seq x y z
N LEU A 1 -6.13 0.47 -14.96
CA LEU A 1 -5.17 1.51 -15.36
C LEU A 1 -3.77 0.99 -15.10
N CYS A 2 -2.87 1.04 -16.08
CA CYS A 2 -1.47 0.71 -15.87
C CYS A 2 -0.62 1.93 -16.22
N VAL A 3 0.25 2.35 -15.29
CA VAL A 3 1.20 3.45 -15.49
C VAL A 3 2.61 2.87 -15.39
N THR A 4 3.41 3.10 -16.42
CA THR A 4 4.83 2.70 -16.42
C THR A 4 5.70 3.88 -16.83
N LEU A 5 6.65 4.24 -15.97
CA LEU A 5 7.64 5.28 -16.24
C LEU A 5 9.04 4.73 -15.95
N SER A 6 10.01 5.15 -16.75
CA SER A 6 11.38 4.64 -16.70
C SER A 6 12.43 5.76 -16.68
N LYS A 7 12.05 6.97 -16.27
CA LYS A 7 12.94 8.13 -16.24
C LYS A 7 12.84 8.81 -14.88
N PRO A 8 13.96 9.36 -14.37
CA PRO A 8 13.97 10.10 -13.12
C PRO A 8 13.13 11.36 -13.24
N THR A 9 11.97 11.31 -12.59
CA THR A 9 10.97 12.37 -12.56
C THR A 9 10.23 12.35 -11.24
N ASP A 10 9.68 13.49 -10.86
CA ASP A 10 8.69 13.57 -9.80
C ASP A 10 7.34 13.11 -10.34
N VAL A 11 6.70 12.16 -9.65
CA VAL A 11 5.43 11.56 -10.08
C VAL A 11 4.36 11.83 -9.03
N GLY A 12 3.32 12.55 -9.43
CA GLY A 12 2.09 12.73 -8.67
C GLY A 12 0.91 12.09 -9.40
N LEU A 13 0.26 11.11 -8.78
CA LEU A 13 -0.93 10.47 -9.34
C LEU A 13 -2.07 10.53 -8.31
N GLY A 14 -3.20 11.14 -8.70
CA GLY A 14 -4.42 11.16 -7.89
C GLY A 14 -5.55 10.49 -8.66
N ILE A 15 -6.17 9.47 -8.06
CA ILE A 15 -7.30 8.75 -8.65
C ILE A 15 -8.48 8.81 -7.70
N THR A 16 -9.58 9.35 -8.21
CA THR A 16 -10.86 9.44 -7.50
C THR A 16 -11.94 8.80 -8.34
N LEU A 17 -12.55 7.74 -7.83
CA LEU A 17 -13.65 7.04 -8.48
C LEU A 17 -14.87 7.01 -7.56
N ARG A 18 -16.05 7.20 -8.14
CA ARG A 18 -17.34 7.08 -7.45
C ARG A 18 -18.08 5.90 -8.04
N GLU A 19 -18.48 4.96 -7.18
CA GLU A 19 -19.29 3.78 -7.51
C GLU A 19 -18.71 2.85 -8.62
N PRO A 20 -17.39 2.57 -8.67
CA PRO A 20 -16.88 1.63 -9.67
C PRO A 20 -17.17 0.18 -9.24
N ILE A 21 -17.67 -0.65 -10.15
CA ILE A 21 -17.90 -2.07 -9.82
C ILE A 21 -16.57 -2.80 -9.58
N LYS A 22 -15.59 -2.63 -10.49
CA LYS A 22 -14.27 -3.26 -10.39
C LYS A 22 -13.17 -2.27 -10.72
N VAL A 23 -12.09 -2.29 -9.94
CA VAL A 23 -10.95 -1.40 -10.12
C VAL A 23 -9.66 -2.19 -10.07
N SER A 24 -8.84 -2.05 -11.13
CA SER A 24 -7.48 -2.58 -11.18
C SER A 24 -6.51 -1.46 -11.56
N LEU A 25 -5.56 -1.14 -10.68
CA LEU A 25 -4.49 -0.18 -10.91
C LEU A 25 -3.14 -0.87 -10.73
N GLY A 26 -2.26 -0.68 -11.71
CA GLY A 26 -0.85 -1.03 -11.64
C GLY A 26 0.00 0.23 -11.83
N VAL A 27 0.96 0.46 -10.95
CA VAL A 27 1.96 1.53 -11.11
C VAL A 27 3.35 0.91 -11.00
N THR A 28 4.17 1.11 -12.04
CA THR A 28 5.56 0.65 -12.08
C THR A 28 6.46 1.82 -12.44
N LEU A 29 7.32 2.25 -11.52
CA LEU A 29 8.26 3.34 -11.75
C LEU A 29 9.69 2.84 -11.53
N ARG A 30 10.56 3.09 -12.52
CA ARG A 30 12.00 2.86 -12.41
C ARG A 30 12.69 4.22 -12.21
N GLU A 31 13.50 4.31 -11.16
CA GLU A 31 14.31 5.49 -10.79
C GLU A 31 13.54 6.81 -10.51
N PRO A 32 12.33 6.84 -9.91
CA PRO A 32 11.67 8.12 -9.62
C PRO A 32 12.41 8.90 -8.52
N ILE A 33 12.35 10.24 -8.54
CA ILE A 33 12.96 11.04 -7.46
C ILE A 33 11.97 11.10 -6.28
N LYS A 34 10.77 11.63 -6.52
CA LYS A 34 9.67 11.66 -5.54
C LYS A 34 8.41 11.03 -6.11
N VAL A 35 7.71 10.26 -5.29
CA VAL A 35 6.44 9.62 -5.67
C VAL A 35 5.35 9.94 -4.66
N SER A 36 4.24 10.50 -5.15
CA SER A 36 3.01 10.69 -4.39
C SER A 36 1.85 10.04 -5.14
N LEU A 37 1.28 8.96 -4.57
CA LEU A 37 0.10 8.30 -5.13
C LEU A 37 -1.06 8.37 -4.12
N GLY A 38 -2.18 8.94 -4.56
CA GLY A 38 -3.42 8.98 -3.79
C GLY A 38 -4.55 8.26 -4.53
N VAL A 39 -5.19 7.29 -3.88
CA VAL A 39 -6.35 6.57 -4.42
C VAL A 39 -7.52 6.71 -3.47
N THR A 40 -8.61 7.29 -3.95
CA THR A 40 -9.89 7.40 -3.24
C THR A 40 -10.99 6.73 -4.05
N ILE A 41 -11.64 5.72 -3.49
CA ILE A 41 -12.72 5.01 -4.17
C ILE A 41 -13.92 4.85 -3.22
N SER A 42 -15.09 5.28 -3.67
CA SER A 42 -16.35 5.12 -2.94
C SER A 42 -17.14 3.95 -3.52
N GLU A 43 -17.60 3.06 -2.63
CA GLU A 43 -18.50 1.93 -2.91
C GLU A 43 -18.02 0.94 -3.99
N PRO A 44 -16.74 0.48 -3.98
CA PRO A 44 -16.31 -0.51 -4.95
C PRO A 44 -16.75 -1.93 -4.58
N THR A 45 -17.02 -2.80 -5.57
CA THR A 45 -17.15 -4.24 -5.27
C THR A 45 -15.76 -4.86 -5.10
N GLU A 46 -14.88 -4.69 -6.08
CA GLU A 46 -13.54 -5.28 -6.07
C GLU A 46 -12.46 -4.24 -6.37
N VAL A 47 -11.39 -4.21 -5.56
CA VAL A 47 -10.22 -3.34 -5.76
C VAL A 47 -8.93 -4.15 -5.73
N SER A 48 -8.14 -4.03 -6.80
CA SER A 48 -6.77 -4.53 -6.87
C SER A 48 -5.82 -3.38 -7.19
N LEU A 49 -4.92 -3.06 -6.25
CA LEU A 49 -3.86 -2.07 -6.45
C LEU A 49 -2.49 -2.75 -6.31
N CYS A 50 -1.63 -2.56 -7.31
CA CYS A 50 -0.24 -3.00 -7.28
C CYS A 50 0.68 -1.81 -7.56
N VAL A 51 1.64 -1.58 -6.67
CA VAL A 51 2.66 -0.54 -6.82
C VAL A 51 4.04 -1.18 -6.73
N THR A 52 4.88 -0.94 -7.74
CA THR A 52 6.26 -1.40 -7.79
C THR A 52 7.19 -0.23 -8.08
N LEU A 53 8.06 0.12 -7.14
CA LEU A 53 9.07 1.17 -7.31
C LEU A 53 10.45 0.57 -7.03
N SER A 54 11.41 0.77 -7.94
CA SER A 54 12.75 0.16 -7.79
C SER A 54 13.71 1.01 -6.97
N GLU A 55 13.79 2.31 -7.23
CA GLU A 55 14.78 3.21 -6.60
C GLU A 55 14.21 4.63 -6.33
N PRO A 56 13.09 4.78 -5.60
CA PRO A 56 12.59 6.10 -5.21
C PRO A 56 13.40 6.73 -4.07
N THR A 57 13.64 8.04 -4.09
CA THR A 57 14.19 8.73 -2.92
C THR A 57 13.12 8.89 -1.82
N GLU A 58 11.94 9.38 -2.18
CA GLU A 58 10.82 9.60 -1.24
C GLU A 58 9.51 9.03 -1.80
N VAL A 59 8.77 8.31 -0.97
CA VAL A 59 7.48 7.70 -1.34
C VAL A 59 6.39 8.04 -0.33
N SER A 60 5.27 8.55 -0.83
CA SER A 60 4.03 8.71 -0.09
C SER A 60 2.88 8.03 -0.83
N LEU A 61 2.31 6.97 -0.24
CA LEU A 61 1.13 6.28 -0.79
C LEU A 61 -0.05 6.40 0.19
N GLY A 62 -1.18 6.88 -0.32
CA GLY A 62 -2.44 6.96 0.42
C GLY A 62 -3.56 6.22 -0.31
N VAL A 63 -4.21 5.28 0.36
CA VAL A 63 -5.38 4.56 -0.17
C VAL A 63 -6.55 4.72 0.80
N THR A 64 -7.67 5.24 0.29
CA THR A 64 -8.92 5.38 1.03
C THR A 64 -10.04 4.70 0.27
N LEU A 65 -10.63 3.65 0.83
CA LEU A 65 -11.78 2.95 0.25
C LEU A 65 -12.97 2.97 1.21
N SER A 66 -14.14 3.32 0.71
CA SER A 66 -15.40 3.29 1.45
C SER A 66 -16.25 2.12 0.99
N GLU A 67 -16.58 1.22 1.92
CA GLU A 67 -17.46 0.05 1.73
C GLU A 67 -17.03 -0.93 0.63
N PRO A 68 -15.74 -1.33 0.53
CA PRO A 68 -15.33 -2.32 -0.45
C PRO A 68 -15.81 -3.73 -0.07
N THR A 69 -16.14 -4.58 -1.05
CA THR A 69 -16.34 -6.01 -0.75
C THR A 69 -14.99 -6.71 -0.64
N GLU A 70 -14.16 -6.64 -1.67
CA GLU A 70 -12.84 -7.28 -1.71
C GLU A 70 -11.74 -6.27 -2.02
N VAL A 71 -10.65 -6.33 -1.24
CA VAL A 71 -9.48 -5.46 -1.41
C VAL A 71 -8.20 -6.29 -1.43
N SER A 72 -7.42 -6.13 -2.49
CA SER A 72 -6.05 -6.64 -2.59
C SER A 72 -5.09 -5.49 -2.87
N LEU A 73 -4.17 -5.24 -1.94
CA LEU A 73 -3.13 -4.22 -2.06
C LEU A 73 -1.76 -4.88 -2.00
N GLY A 74 -0.96 -4.68 -3.04
CA GLY A 74 0.44 -5.10 -3.11
C GLY A 74 1.35 -3.90 -3.30
N VAL A 75 2.31 -3.71 -2.40
CA VAL A 75 3.34 -2.68 -2.51
C VAL A 75 4.70 -3.34 -2.46
N THR A 76 5.50 -3.14 -3.51
CA THR A 76 6.89 -3.60 -3.58
C THR A 76 7.80 -2.41 -3.82
N LEU A 77 8.70 -2.17 -2.89
CA LEU A 77 9.67 -1.08 -2.94
C LEU A 77 11.08 -1.67 -2.83
N GLY A 78 11.95 -1.31 -3.78
CA GLY A 78 13.40 -1.52 -3.69
C GLY A 78 14.04 -0.44 -2.83
N GLU A 79 15.28 -0.07 -3.14
CA GLU A 79 16.09 0.89 -2.37
C GLU A 79 15.38 2.24 -2.20
N THR A 80 15.14 2.67 -0.95
CA THR A 80 14.53 3.98 -0.69
C THR A 80 15.03 4.65 0.59
N THR A 81 14.99 5.99 0.62
CA THR A 81 15.34 6.76 1.83
C THR A 81 14.16 6.85 2.81
N GLU A 82 12.99 7.31 2.36
CA GLU A 82 11.84 7.54 3.23
C GLU A 82 10.52 7.06 2.60
N ILE A 83 9.75 6.31 3.40
CA ILE A 83 8.45 5.76 3.00
C ILE A 83 7.37 6.12 4.01
N SER A 84 6.26 6.64 3.50
CA SER A 84 4.99 6.74 4.22
C SER A 84 3.88 6.03 3.46
N LEU A 85 3.26 5.03 4.10
CA LEU A 85 2.15 4.26 3.57
C LEU A 85 0.94 4.40 4.49
N GLY A 86 -0.18 4.89 3.95
CA GLY A 86 -1.45 5.00 4.66
C GLY A 86 -2.56 4.26 3.95
N VAL A 87 -3.21 3.32 4.62
CA VAL A 87 -4.40 2.62 4.11
C VAL A 87 -5.55 2.80 5.08
N THR A 88 -6.67 3.32 4.60
CA THR A 88 -7.93 3.46 5.36
C THR A 88 -9.06 2.77 4.62
N LEU A 89 -9.66 1.75 5.24
CA LEU A 89 -10.81 1.03 4.70
C LEU A 89 -12.00 1.08 5.68
N SER A 90 -13.16 1.48 5.18
CA SER A 90 -14.41 1.48 5.94
C SER A 90 -15.29 0.30 5.54
N LYS A 91 -15.60 -0.60 6.48
CA LYS A 91 -16.45 -1.78 6.32
C LYS A 91 -16.05 -2.75 5.19
N PRO A 92 -14.77 -3.15 5.06
CA PRO A 92 -14.40 -4.14 4.06
C PRO A 92 -14.94 -5.55 4.42
N THR A 93 -15.27 -6.38 3.43
CA THR A 93 -15.56 -7.81 3.71
C THR A 93 -14.25 -8.60 3.81
N GLU A 94 -13.43 -8.60 2.76
CA GLU A 94 -12.13 -9.26 2.75
C GLU A 94 -11.01 -8.28 2.40
N VAL A 95 -9.91 -8.34 3.15
CA VAL A 95 -8.73 -7.50 2.92
C VAL A 95 -7.47 -8.33 2.89
N ARG A 96 -6.70 -8.21 1.80
CA ARG A 96 -5.33 -8.71 1.66
C ARG A 96 -4.40 -7.53 1.42
N LEU A 97 -3.44 -7.34 2.32
CA LEU A 97 -2.36 -6.36 2.18
C LEU A 97 -1.01 -7.08 2.23
N GLY A 98 -0.20 -6.87 1.19
CA GLY A 98 1.20 -7.29 1.14
C GLY A 98 2.10 -6.08 0.92
N VAL A 99 3.06 -5.90 1.81
CA VAL A 99 4.08 -4.85 1.70
C VAL A 99 5.45 -5.51 1.76
N THR A 100 6.23 -5.37 0.69
CA THR A 100 7.61 -5.87 0.61
C THR A 100 8.53 -4.69 0.36
N LEU A 101 9.44 -4.43 1.29
CA LEU A 101 10.37 -3.33 1.23
C LEU A 101 11.81 -3.84 1.38
N SER A 102 12.71 -3.37 0.54
CA SER A 102 14.14 -3.74 0.54
C SER A 102 15.00 -2.49 0.74
N GLU A 103 16.02 -2.54 1.58
CA GLU A 103 17.04 -1.50 1.77
C GLU A 103 16.47 -0.09 2.08
N LEU A 104 16.27 0.21 3.37
CA LEU A 104 15.49 1.38 3.80
C LEU A 104 16.09 2.12 4.98
N ILE A 105 15.96 3.46 4.96
CA ILE A 105 16.33 4.27 6.13
C ILE A 105 15.12 4.48 7.04
N LYS A 106 13.97 4.97 6.55
CA LYS A 106 12.78 5.19 7.39
C LYS A 106 11.49 4.68 6.78
N VAL A 107 10.70 3.95 7.58
CA VAL A 107 9.39 3.43 7.18
C VAL A 107 8.32 3.83 8.20
N SER A 108 7.23 4.40 7.69
CA SER A 108 5.97 4.57 8.40
C SER A 108 4.84 3.87 7.65
N LEU A 109 4.22 2.88 8.28
CA LEU A 109 3.03 2.19 7.76
C LEU A 109 1.87 2.36 8.72
N GLY A 110 0.78 2.96 8.24
CA GLY A 110 -0.49 3.08 8.95
C GLY A 110 -1.61 2.34 8.22
N VAL A 111 -2.25 1.39 8.88
CA VAL A 111 -3.42 0.68 8.37
C VAL A 111 -4.58 0.85 9.34
N THR A 112 -5.69 1.42 8.86
CA THR A 112 -6.92 1.60 9.64
C THR A 112 -8.08 0.88 8.97
N LEU A 113 -8.65 -0.12 9.62
CA LEU A 113 -9.79 -0.91 9.14
C LEU A 113 -10.95 -0.82 10.12
N SER A 114 -12.10 -0.35 9.65
CA SER A 114 -13.34 -0.30 10.45
C SER A 114 -14.25 -1.45 10.05
N LYS A 115 -14.55 -2.36 10.98
CA LYS A 115 -15.47 -3.52 10.81
C LYS A 115 -15.11 -4.48 9.66
N PRO A 116 -13.86 -4.96 9.54
CA PRO A 116 -13.53 -5.98 8.54
C PRO A 116 -14.09 -7.35 8.93
N LYS A 117 -14.48 -8.21 7.96
CA LYS A 117 -14.72 -9.63 8.29
C LYS A 117 -13.39 -10.39 8.34
N GLU A 118 -12.64 -10.39 7.25
CA GLU A 118 -11.36 -11.09 7.15
C GLU A 118 -10.23 -10.12 6.79
N VAL A 119 -9.11 -10.23 7.52
CA VAL A 119 -7.90 -9.43 7.28
C VAL A 119 -6.67 -10.32 7.20
N ARG A 120 -5.91 -10.21 6.11
CA ARG A 120 -4.56 -10.74 5.99
C ARG A 120 -3.58 -9.59 5.70
N LEU A 121 -2.64 -9.39 6.60
CA LEU A 121 -1.60 -8.38 6.51
C LEU A 121 -0.24 -9.07 6.54
N GLY A 122 0.53 -8.93 5.48
CA GLY A 122 1.92 -9.38 5.38
C GLY A 122 2.84 -8.20 5.15
N VAL A 123 3.84 -8.03 6.02
CA VAL A 123 4.89 -7.02 5.88
C VAL A 123 6.24 -7.73 5.89
N THR A 124 7.04 -7.54 4.85
CA THR A 124 8.41 -8.06 4.73
C THR A 124 9.35 -6.89 4.58
N LEU A 125 10.34 -6.80 5.47
CA LEU A 125 11.31 -5.72 5.52
C LEU A 125 12.71 -6.31 5.51
N SER A 126 13.57 -5.78 4.64
CA SER A 126 15.01 -6.07 4.67
C SER A 126 15.77 -4.77 4.92
N GLU A 127 16.70 -4.80 5.88
CA GLU A 127 17.58 -3.66 6.21
C GLU A 127 16.92 -2.32 6.58
N PRO A 128 15.87 -2.27 7.43
CA PRO A 128 15.34 -0.99 7.88
C PRO A 128 16.18 -0.36 9.01
N THR A 129 16.41 0.96 8.96
CA THR A 129 17.04 1.69 10.08
C THR A 129 16.01 2.16 11.12
N GLU A 130 14.87 2.70 10.69
CA GLU A 130 13.76 3.12 11.56
C GLU A 130 12.41 2.63 11.03
N ILE A 131 11.59 2.03 11.90
CA ILE A 131 10.29 1.47 11.54
C ILE A 131 9.22 1.93 12.52
N SER A 132 8.12 2.46 11.98
CA SER A 132 6.86 2.68 12.68
C SER A 132 5.74 1.93 11.97
N LEU A 133 5.14 0.95 12.64
CA LEU A 133 3.97 0.21 12.14
C LEU A 133 2.78 0.48 13.07
N GLY A 134 1.70 1.01 12.51
CA GLY A 134 0.42 1.20 13.19
C GLY A 134 -0.69 0.46 12.48
N VAL A 135 -1.31 -0.51 13.15
CA VAL A 135 -2.50 -1.21 12.64
C VAL A 135 -3.64 -1.00 13.63
N THR A 136 -4.71 -0.35 13.17
CA THR A 136 -5.93 -0.13 13.96
C THR A 136 -7.08 -0.90 13.33
N LEU A 137 -7.65 -1.85 14.08
CA LEU A 137 -8.78 -2.67 13.67
C LEU A 137 -9.93 -2.46 14.65
N SER A 138 -11.14 -2.23 14.14
CA SER A 138 -12.36 -2.20 14.95
C SER A 138 -13.27 -3.36 14.55
N GLU A 139 -13.63 -4.21 15.51
CA GLU A 139 -14.59 -5.32 15.33
C GLU A 139 -14.24 -6.33 14.20
N PRO A 140 -13.01 -6.87 14.10
CA PRO A 140 -12.70 -7.90 13.11
C PRO A 140 -13.31 -9.27 13.47
N THR A 141 -13.64 -10.09 12.46
CA THR A 141 -14.01 -11.51 12.69
C THR A 141 -12.78 -12.41 12.67
N GLU A 142 -11.93 -12.27 11.65
CA GLU A 142 -10.67 -13.02 11.51
C GLU A 142 -9.52 -12.09 11.12
N VAL A 143 -8.36 -12.29 11.76
CA VAL A 143 -7.15 -11.49 11.51
C VAL A 143 -5.93 -12.39 11.47
N SER A 144 -5.14 -12.27 10.41
CA SER A 144 -3.81 -12.83 10.29
C SER A 144 -2.82 -11.70 10.00
N LEU A 145 -1.84 -11.53 10.90
CA LEU A 145 -0.75 -10.56 10.76
C LEU A 145 0.57 -11.34 10.68
N GLY A 146 1.38 -11.04 9.68
CA GLY A 146 2.73 -11.54 9.52
C GLY A 146 3.70 -10.40 9.28
N VAL A 147 4.75 -10.32 10.11
CA VAL A 147 5.89 -9.42 9.90
C VAL A 147 7.14 -10.27 9.81
N THR A 148 7.89 -10.12 8.72
CA THR A 148 9.16 -10.81 8.50
C THR A 148 10.26 -9.79 8.34
N LEU A 149 11.32 -9.95 9.13
CA LEU A 149 12.54 -9.15 9.07
C LEU A 149 13.67 -10.07 8.60
N SER A 150 14.35 -9.69 7.53
CA SER A 150 15.56 -10.35 7.04
C SER A 150 16.76 -9.44 7.26
N GLU A 151 17.75 -9.93 7.99
CA GLU A 151 19.09 -9.30 8.09
C GLU A 151 19.98 -9.85 6.96
N PRO A 152 20.86 -9.03 6.36
CA PRO A 152 21.84 -9.53 5.41
C PRO A 152 22.88 -10.38 6.16
N THR A 153 23.21 -11.54 5.59
CA THR A 153 24.46 -12.25 5.88
C THR A 153 25.66 -11.48 5.39
#